data_AF-A0A945ZB08-F1
#
_entry.id   AF-A0A945ZB08-F1
#
_cell.length_a   1.000
_cell.length_b   1.000
_cell.length_c   1.000
_cell.angle_alpha   90.00
_cell.angle_beta   90.00
_cell.angle_gamma   90.00
#
_symmetry.space_group_name_H-M   'P 1'
#
loop_
_entity.id
_entity.type
_entity.pdbx_description
1 polymer ?
#
loop_
_entity_poly.entity_id
_entity_poly.type
_entity_poly.pdbx_seq_one_letter_code
_entity_poly.pdbx_strand_id
1 'polypeptide(L)' 'LCIGNDTGMLNVAAATGTNSIGLFGGGPVLVDDPRIHTLVPPGDRVFFGDERMGEITVEAVMAAADEKLR' A
#
# COMPACT_ATOMS: atom_id res chain seq x y z
N LEU A 1 11.67 -3.54 -5.35
CA LEU A 1 10.37 -3.52 -4.64
C LEU A 1 10.48 -2.53 -3.50
N CYS A 2 9.53 -1.62 -3.36
CA CYS A 2 9.40 -0.71 -2.20
C CYS A 2 8.09 -1.05 -1.46
N ILE A 3 8.12 -1.10 -0.12
CA ILE A 3 6.93 -1.35 0.70
C ILE A 3 6.91 -0.27 1.77
N GLY A 4 5.78 0.43 1.92
CA GLY A 4 5.65 1.52 2.89
C GLY A 4 4.21 1.95 3.11
N ASN A 5 4.01 2.86 4.05
CA ASN A 5 2.75 3.56 4.26
C ASN A 5 2.56 4.70 3.26
N ASP A 6 1.36 5.29 3.23
CA ASP A 6 1.00 6.45 2.39
C ASP A 6 1.91 7.67 2.66
N THR A 7 3.05 7.72 1.96
CA THR A 7 4.09 8.74 2.11
C THR A 7 4.74 9.05 0.78
N GLY A 8 5.35 10.23 0.69
CA GLY A 8 6.03 10.69 -0.54
C GLY A 8 7.15 9.77 -1.03
N MET A 9 7.77 8.98 -0.15
CA MET A 9 8.81 8.02 -0.57
C MET A 9 8.26 6.93 -1.49
N LEU A 10 6.99 6.55 -1.33
CA LEU A 10 6.33 5.60 -2.20
C LEU A 10 6.13 6.16 -3.61
N ASN A 11 5.81 7.45 -3.72
CA ASN A 11 5.74 8.15 -5.00
C ASN A 11 7.12 8.25 -5.68
N VAL A 12 8.18 8.53 -4.93
CA VAL A 12 9.55 8.56 -5.47
C VAL A 12 9.96 7.17 -5.97
N ALA A 13 9.64 6.10 -5.24
CA ALA A 13 9.92 4.74 -5.68
C ALA A 13 9.18 4.39 -6.99
N ALA A 14 7.89 4.70 -7.07
CA ALA A 14 7.11 4.48 -8.29
C ALA A 14 7.64 5.28 -9.49
N ALA A 15 7.98 6.56 -9.29
CA ALA A 15 8.52 7.44 -10.33
C ALA A 15 9.89 6.98 -10.87
N THR A 16 10.68 6.26 -10.07
CA THR A 16 11.94 5.65 -10.51
C THR A 16 11.75 4.29 -11.20
N GLY A 17 10.50 3.88 -11.44
CA GLY A 17 10.16 2.61 -12.09
C GLY A 17 10.16 1.40 -11.14
N THR A 18 10.21 1.62 -9.82
CA THR A 18 10.21 0.53 -8.84
C THR A 18 8.78 0.11 -8.52
N ASN A 19 8.46 -1.19 -8.69
CA ASN A 19 7.22 -1.77 -8.16
C ASN A 19 7.10 -1.45 -6.67
N SER A 20 5.95 -0.93 -6.27
CA SER A 20 5.73 -0.41 -4.92
C SER A 20 4.44 -0.95 -4.33
N ILE A 21 4.43 -1.20 -3.02
CA ILE A 21 3.24 -1.62 -2.26
C ILE A 21 2.97 -0.56 -1.19
N GLY A 22 1.82 0.09 -1.28
CA GLY A 22 1.37 1.07 -0.30
C GLY A 22 0.38 0.47 0.68
N LEU A 23 0.62 0.68 1.98
CA LEU A 23 -0.24 0.27 3.08
C LEU A 23 -1.14 1.45 3.47
N PHE A 24 -2.45 1.30 3.25
CA PHE A 24 -3.45 2.37 3.39
C PHE A 24 -4.54 1.97 4.39
N GLY A 25 -4.34 2.29 5.67
CA GLY A 25 -5.35 2.13 6.73
C GLY A 25 -5.79 3.46 7.36
N GLY A 26 -5.17 4.57 6.97
CA GLY A 26 -5.31 5.90 7.58
C GLY A 26 -6.42 6.79 7.02
N GLY A 27 -6.89 6.48 5.82
CA GLY A 27 -7.60 7.42 4.95
C GLY A 27 -8.00 6.81 3.61
N PRO A 28 -8.70 7.56 2.75
CA PRO A 28 -8.96 7.16 1.37
C PRO A 28 -7.66 7.00 0.60
N VAL A 29 -7.63 6.01 -0.30
CA VAL A 29 -6.49 5.75 -1.19
C VAL A 29 -6.43 6.84 -2.26
N LEU A 30 -5.34 7.62 -2.26
CA LEU A 30 -5.06 8.66 -3.26
C LEU A 30 -3.85 8.25 -4.10
N VAL A 31 -4.05 7.28 -5.00
CA VAL A 31 -2.98 6.73 -5.85
C VAL A 31 -3.29 6.92 -7.32
N ASP A 32 -2.38 7.59 -8.03
CA ASP A 32 -2.47 7.83 -9.48
C ASP A 32 -1.49 6.98 -10.30
N ASP A 33 -0.40 6.46 -9.71
CA ASP A 33 0.62 5.67 -10.44
C ASP A 33 0.29 4.16 -10.39
N PRO A 34 0.16 3.48 -11.55
CA PRO A 34 -0.18 2.05 -11.61
C PRO A 34 0.91 1.12 -11.03
N ARG A 35 2.12 1.62 -10.75
CA ARG A 35 3.18 0.85 -10.09
C ARG A 35 3.01 0.76 -8.57
N ILE A 36 2.09 1.53 -7.99
CA ILE A 36 1.75 1.46 -6.58
C ILE A 36 0.55 0.54 -6.42
N HIS A 37 0.81 -0.66 -5.90
CA HIS A 37 -0.24 -1.60 -5.50
C HIS A 37 -0.74 -1.24 -4.09
N THR A 38 -2.06 -1.07 -3.96
CA THR A 38 -2.69 -0.58 -2.75
C THR A 38 -3.18 -1.74 -1.90
N LEU A 39 -2.64 -1.89 -0.69
CA LEU A 39 -3.17 -2.78 0.33
C LEU A 39 -3.96 -1.98 1.36
N VAL A 40 -5.22 -2.36 1.55
CA VAL A 40 -6.16 -1.75 2.49
C VAL A 40 -6.61 -2.77 3.53
N PRO A 41 -7.03 -2.33 4.72
CA PRO A 41 -7.73 -3.16 5.70
C PRO A 41 -8.93 -3.88 5.08
N PRO A 42 -9.29 -5.08 5.58
CA PRO A 42 -10.46 -5.80 5.09
C PRO A 42 -11.77 -5.01 5.31
N GLY A 43 -12.70 -5.10 4.36
CA GLY A 43 -14.04 -4.50 4.43
C GLY A 43 -14.20 -3.17 3.69
N ASP A 44 -15.44 -2.83 3.35
CA ASP A 44 -15.75 -1.82 2.32
C ASP A 44 -15.91 -0.37 2.85
N ARG A 45 -15.36 -0.08 4.03
CA ARG A 45 -15.55 1.23 4.68
C ARG A 45 -14.33 2.12 4.53
N VAL A 46 -14.51 3.26 3.86
CA VAL A 46 -13.57 4.38 3.90
C VAL A 46 -13.55 4.92 5.34
N PHE A 47 -12.36 4.95 5.93
CA PHE A 47 -12.12 5.45 7.27
C PHE A 47 -11.16 6.63 7.22
N PHE A 48 -11.22 7.49 8.24
CA PHE A 48 -10.27 8.58 8.46
C PHE A 48 -9.68 8.39 9.87
N GLY A 49 -8.35 8.33 9.98
CA GLY A 49 -7.64 7.99 11.21
C GLY A 49 -6.79 6.72 11.04
N ASP A 50 -5.76 6.55 11.87
CA ASP A 50 -4.72 5.51 11.76
C ASP A 50 -5.11 4.16 12.37
N GLU A 51 -6.30 4.06 12.98
CA GLU A 51 -6.77 2.92 13.78
C GLU A 51 -6.75 1.58 13.03
N ARG A 52 -6.88 1.61 11.69
CA ARG A 52 -7.02 0.39 10.88
C ARG A 52 -5.74 -0.09 10.24
N MET A 53 -4.62 0.64 10.35
CA MET A 53 -3.32 0.19 9.83
C MET A 53 -2.93 -1.19 10.38
N GLY A 54 -3.24 -1.45 11.65
CA GLY A 54 -2.97 -2.74 12.31
C GLY A 54 -3.83 -3.91 11.81
N GLU A 55 -4.87 -3.66 11.02
CA GLU A 55 -5.69 -4.72 10.42
C GLU A 55 -5.08 -5.28 9.12
N ILE A 56 -4.08 -4.60 8.54
CA ILE A 56 -3.35 -5.11 7.38
C ILE A 56 -2.38 -6.18 7.87
N THR A 57 -2.66 -7.44 7.54
CA THR A 57 -1.88 -8.57 8.04
C THR A 57 -0.54 -8.70 7.31
N VAL A 58 0.47 -9.24 8.01
CA VAL A 58 1.77 -9.54 7.42
C VAL A 58 1.63 -10.50 6.25
N GLU A 59 0.74 -11.49 6.37
CA GLU A 59 0.47 -12.48 5.33
C GLU A 59 -0.04 -11.82 4.04
N ALA A 60 -0.91 -10.83 4.14
CA ALA A 60 -1.39 -10.07 2.98
C ALA A 60 -0.26 -9.27 2.31
N VAL A 61 0.61 -8.66 3.11
CA VAL A 61 1.80 -7.94 2.61
C VAL A 61 2.74 -8.89 1.88
N MET A 62 3.02 -10.06 2.47
CA MET A 62 3.91 -11.06 1.87
C MET A 62 3.35 -11.65 0.58
N ALA A 63 2.04 -11.92 0.51
CA ALA A 63 1.40 -12.40 -0.71
C ALA A 63 1.51 -11.38 -1.85
N ALA A 64 1.29 -10.09 -1.57
CA ALA A 64 1.45 -9.03 -2.55
C ALA A 64 2.92 -8.85 -2.97
N ALA A 65 3.86 -8.96 -2.03
CA ALA A 65 5.29 -8.90 -2.33
C ALA A 65 5.74 -10.03 -3.26
N ASP A 66 5.29 -11.26 -3.01
CA ASP A 66 5.57 -12.41 -3.85
C ASP A 66 5.03 -12.25 -5.29
N GLU A 67 3.84 -11.64 -5.45
CA GLU A 67 3.29 -11.34 -6.78
C GLU A 67 4.18 -10.34 -7.54
N LYS A 68 4.69 -9.30 -6.87
CA LYS A 68 5.46 -8.22 -7.51
C LYS A 68 6.94 -8.53 -7.74
N LEU A 69 7.44 -9.64 -7.19
CA LEU A 69 8.81 -10.13 -7.39
C LEU A 69 8.94 -11.18 -8.50
N ARG A 70 7.82 -11.76 -8.96
CA ARG A 70 7.77 -12.68 -10.10
C ARG A 70 7.74 -11.93 -11.42
#